data_AF-A0A2D5ZSR3-F1
#
_entry.id   AF-A0A2D5ZSR3-F1
#
_cell.length_a   1.000
_cell.length_b   1.000
_cell.length_c   1.000
_cell.angle_alpha   90.00
_cell.angle_beta   90.00
_cell.angle_gamma   90.00
#
_symmetry.space_group_name_H-M   'P 1'
#
loop_
_entity.id
_entity.type
_entity.pdbx_description
1 polymer ?
#
loop_
_entity_poly.entity_id
_entity_poly.type
_entity_poly.pdbx_seq_one_letter_code
_entity_poly.pdbx_strand_id
1 'polypeptide(L)'
;MDFAPIRTTPERVPMSHFQVDIRNFPRNHYPVLKALYRVPAIRLAPAFAVMTADTVSVIGFGCGIAASALLVLGINVPALVLLHASMLLDYVDGEVARLRNQCSLHGAWLEVGLDKVQAVCLFGGLSLGAAGAGGDAGAA
;
A
#
# COMPACT_ATOMS: atom_id res chain seq x y z
N MET A 1 22.61 35.19 -34.11
CA MET A 1 21.89 34.00 -33.61
C MET A 1 20.49 34.47 -33.25
N ASP A 2 19.54 34.21 -34.14
CA ASP A 2 18.15 34.68 -34.05
C ASP A 2 17.35 33.69 -33.20
N PHE A 3 16.78 34.16 -32.08
CA PHE A 3 15.87 33.35 -31.27
C PHE A 3 14.48 33.42 -31.91
N ALA A 4 14.06 32.34 -32.55
CA ALA A 4 12.67 32.19 -32.96
C ALA A 4 11.75 32.24 -31.72
N PRO A 5 10.67 33.02 -31.73
CA PRO A 5 9.75 33.07 -30.59
C PRO A 5 9.05 31.73 -30.42
N ILE A 6 9.07 31.19 -29.20
CA ILE A 6 8.30 30.01 -28.81
C ILE A 6 6.82 30.33 -29.04
N ARG A 7 6.20 29.71 -30.05
CA ARG A 7 4.75 29.78 -30.25
C ARG A 7 4.07 29.04 -29.10
N THR A 8 3.62 29.78 -28.08
CA THR A 8 2.63 29.28 -27.12
C THR A 8 1.25 29.38 -27.75
N THR A 9 0.95 28.53 -28.73
CA THR A 9 -0.45 28.21 -29.00
C THR A 9 -0.96 27.44 -27.80
N PRO A 10 -2.03 27.89 -27.11
CA PRO A 10 -2.66 27.07 -26.09
C PRO A 10 -3.40 25.97 -26.84
N GLU A 11 -2.69 24.91 -27.19
CA GLU A 11 -3.32 23.66 -27.56
C GLU A 11 -4.09 23.23 -26.32
N ARG A 12 -5.40 23.47 -26.33
CA ARG A 12 -6.29 22.96 -25.28
C ARG A 12 -6.19 21.45 -25.36
N VAL A 13 -5.36 20.85 -24.50
CA VAL A 13 -5.35 19.41 -24.29
C VAL A 13 -6.80 19.04 -23.94
N PRO A 14 -7.50 18.27 -24.77
CA PRO A 14 -8.88 17.92 -24.49
C PRO A 14 -8.89 17.14 -23.17
N MET A 15 -9.60 17.66 -22.17
CA MET A 15 -9.77 17.06 -20.84
C MET A 15 -10.51 15.70 -20.87
N SER A 16 -10.74 15.12 -22.05
CA SER A 16 -11.52 13.88 -22.24
C SER A 16 -10.69 12.59 -22.16
N HIS A 17 -9.36 12.64 -22.03
CA HIS A 17 -8.52 11.44 -22.00
C HIS A 17 -7.35 11.52 -21.00
N PHE A 18 -7.61 11.83 -19.73
CA PHE A 18 -6.72 11.33 -18.66
C PHE A 18 -7.01 9.84 -18.45
N GLN A 19 -6.62 9.01 -19.43
CA GLN A 19 -6.70 7.56 -19.32
C GLN A 19 -5.54 7.08 -18.46
N VAL A 20 -5.80 6.90 -17.17
CA VAL A 20 -4.89 6.17 -16.29
C VAL A 20 -4.88 4.71 -16.75
N ASP A 21 -3.75 4.24 -17.26
CA ASP A 21 -3.57 2.81 -17.51
C ASP A 21 -3.52 2.08 -16.17
N ILE A 22 -4.67 1.59 -15.73
CA ILE A 22 -4.85 0.88 -14.46
C ILE A 22 -4.07 -0.44 -14.42
N ARG A 23 -3.72 -1.01 -15.58
CA ARG A 23 -2.94 -2.25 -15.67
C ARG A 23 -1.45 -1.98 -15.45
N ASN A 24 -0.99 -0.82 -15.91
CA ASN A 24 0.40 -0.37 -15.80
C ASN A 24 0.58 0.80 -14.80
N PHE A 25 -0.37 0.99 -13.88
CA PHE A 25 -0.33 2.10 -12.94
C PHE A 25 1.02 2.06 -12.20
N PRO A 26 1.86 3.11 -12.32
CA PRO A 26 3.20 3.10 -11.76
C PRO A 26 3.09 3.18 -10.23
N ARG A 27 2.89 2.02 -9.59
CA ARG A 27 3.07 1.89 -8.14
C ARG A 27 4.55 2.16 -7.87
N ASN A 28 4.84 3.23 -7.12
CA ASN A 28 6.17 3.57 -6.64
C ASN A 28 6.61 2.53 -5.60
N HIS A 29 6.90 1.32 -6.07
CA HIS A 29 7.34 0.25 -5.21
C HIS A 29 8.79 0.49 -4.83
N TYR A 30 9.06 0.54 -3.53
CA TYR A 30 10.42 0.50 -3.00
C TYR A 30 11.14 -0.71 -3.63
N PRO A 31 12.22 -0.52 -4.40
CA PRO A 31 12.81 -1.58 -5.23
C PRO A 31 13.22 -2.80 -4.41
N VAL A 32 13.63 -2.57 -3.16
CA VAL A 32 13.98 -3.62 -2.19
C VAL A 32 12.75 -4.43 -1.75
N LEU A 33 11.66 -3.77 -1.34
CA LEU A 33 10.43 -4.46 -0.93
C LEU A 33 9.82 -5.22 -2.11
N LYS A 34 9.86 -4.63 -3.31
CA LYS A 34 9.43 -5.32 -4.53
C LYS A 34 10.25 -6.58 -4.77
N ALA A 35 11.57 -6.50 -4.67
CA ALA A 35 12.43 -7.67 -4.85
C ALA A 35 12.12 -8.76 -3.80
N LEU A 36 11.84 -8.37 -2.56
CA LEU A 36 11.57 -9.28 -1.46
C LEU A 36 10.19 -9.98 -1.59
N TYR A 37 9.13 -9.22 -1.87
CA TYR A 37 7.75 -9.71 -1.77
C TYR A 37 7.15 -10.17 -3.10
N ARG A 38 7.68 -9.74 -4.24
CA ARG A 38 7.08 -10.05 -5.55
C ARG A 38 7.08 -11.54 -5.87
N VAL A 39 8.21 -12.22 -5.67
CA VAL A 39 8.31 -13.67 -5.96
C VAL A 39 7.36 -14.49 -5.09
N PRO A 40 7.34 -14.34 -3.74
CA PRO A 40 6.38 -15.08 -2.92
C PRO A 40 4.94 -14.70 -3.24
N ALA A 41 4.64 -13.42 -3.52
CA ALA A 41 3.29 -13.00 -3.89
C ALA A 41 2.77 -13.67 -5.17
N ILE A 42 3.58 -13.72 -6.25
CA ILE A 42 3.20 -14.40 -7.50
C ILE A 42 2.91 -15.88 -7.25
N ARG A 43 3.68 -16.53 -6.37
CA ARG A 43 3.51 -17.96 -6.03
C ARG A 43 2.27 -18.21 -5.18
N LEU A 44 1.91 -17.27 -4.32
CA LEU A 44 0.74 -17.37 -3.43
C LEU A 44 -0.56 -16.91 -4.10
N ALA A 45 -0.50 -15.98 -5.06
CA ALA A 45 -1.68 -15.39 -5.70
C ALA A 45 -2.71 -16.41 -6.22
N PRO A 46 -2.33 -17.55 -6.84
CA PRO A 46 -3.31 -18.56 -7.25
C PRO A 46 -4.14 -19.13 -6.10
N ALA A 47 -3.57 -19.25 -4.89
CA ALA A 47 -4.29 -19.74 -3.71
C ALA A 47 -5.34 -18.73 -3.20
N PHE A 48 -5.12 -17.44 -3.43
CA PHE A 48 -6.04 -16.36 -3.07
C PHE A 48 -7.00 -15.99 -4.21
N ALA A 49 -6.82 -16.51 -5.41
CA ALA A 49 -7.67 -16.21 -6.56
C ALA A 49 -9.13 -16.69 -6.42
N VAL A 50 -9.44 -17.48 -5.39
CA VAL A 50 -10.82 -17.83 -5.00
C VAL A 50 -11.60 -16.60 -4.50
N MET A 51 -10.93 -15.61 -3.92
CA MET A 51 -11.50 -14.37 -3.41
C MET A 51 -11.19 -13.17 -4.33
N THR A 52 -11.92 -12.07 -4.20
CA THR A 52 -11.69 -10.85 -5.01
C THR A 52 -10.45 -10.12 -4.52
N ALA A 53 -9.79 -9.37 -5.42
CA ALA A 53 -8.61 -8.57 -5.05
C ALA A 53 -8.92 -7.63 -3.88
N ASP A 54 -10.06 -6.91 -3.94
CA ASP A 54 -10.51 -6.01 -2.86
C ASP A 54 -10.65 -6.73 -1.50
N THR A 55 -11.07 -8.00 -1.50
CA THR A 55 -11.17 -8.80 -0.26
C THR A 55 -9.79 -9.06 0.33
N VAL A 56 -8.82 -9.40 -0.53
CA VAL A 56 -7.43 -9.60 -0.11
C VAL A 56 -6.84 -8.29 0.44
N SER A 57 -7.11 -7.15 -0.21
CA SER A 57 -6.69 -5.83 0.25
C SER A 57 -7.26 -5.50 1.64
N VAL A 58 -8.56 -5.77 1.86
CA VAL A 58 -9.20 -5.55 3.18
C VAL A 58 -8.60 -6.44 4.26
N ILE A 59 -8.29 -7.70 3.96
CA ILE A 59 -7.60 -8.60 4.91
C ILE A 59 -6.20 -8.07 5.22
N GLY A 60 -5.44 -7.66 4.20
CA GLY A 60 -4.11 -7.07 4.36
C GLY A 60 -4.12 -5.81 5.22
N PHE A 61 -5.11 -4.94 5.01
CA PHE A 61 -5.35 -3.76 5.83
C PHE A 61 -5.68 -4.14 7.29
N GLY A 62 -6.53 -5.14 7.50
CA GLY A 62 -6.85 -5.67 8.83
C GLY A 62 -5.60 -6.15 9.59
N CYS A 63 -4.68 -6.84 8.91
CA CYS A 63 -3.38 -7.20 9.49
C CYS A 63 -2.56 -5.96 9.91
N GLY A 64 -2.57 -4.91 9.10
CA GLY A 64 -1.89 -3.64 9.41
C GLY A 64 -2.47 -2.93 10.63
N ILE A 65 -3.80 -2.89 10.76
CA ILE A 65 -4.48 -2.32 11.94
C ILE A 65 -4.18 -3.15 13.20
N ALA A 66 -4.21 -4.48 13.10
CA ALA A 66 -3.85 -5.35 14.21
C ALA A 66 -2.37 -5.17 14.62
N ALA A 67 -1.45 -5.02 13.66
CA ALA A 67 -0.06 -4.68 13.94
C ALA A 67 0.06 -3.35 14.70
N SER A 68 -0.65 -2.32 14.24
CA SER A 68 -0.68 -1.02 14.92
C SER A 68 -1.20 -1.12 16.36
N ALA A 69 -2.23 -1.92 16.62
CA ALA A 69 -2.75 -2.13 17.97
C ALA A 69 -1.72 -2.81 18.88
N LEU A 70 -0.99 -3.80 18.36
CA LEU A 70 0.09 -4.46 19.10
C LEU A 70 1.26 -3.52 19.41
N LEU A 71 1.57 -2.57 18.50
CA LEU A 71 2.59 -1.54 18.76
C LEU A 71 2.18 -0.62 19.91
N VAL A 72 0.89 -0.24 20.01
CA VAL A 72 0.38 0.54 21.17
C VAL A 72 0.62 -0.22 22.48
N LEU A 73 0.44 -1.54 22.47
CA LEU A 73 0.65 -2.40 23.63
C LEU A 73 2.13 -2.72 23.90
N GLY A 74 3.07 -2.22 23.09
CA GLY A 74 4.50 -2.52 23.20
C GLY A 74 4.90 -3.92 22.72
N ILE A 75 3.99 -4.66 22.08
CA ILE A 75 4.20 -6.04 21.61
C ILE A 75 4.83 -6.02 20.21
N ASN A 76 6.14 -5.76 20.16
CA ASN A 76 6.83 -5.42 18.91
C ASN A 76 7.00 -6.58 17.91
N VAL A 77 7.38 -7.77 18.38
CA VAL A 77 7.71 -8.90 17.47
C VAL A 77 6.46 -9.41 16.71
N PRO A 78 5.35 -9.74 17.39
CA PRO A 78 4.10 -10.08 16.70
C PRO A 78 3.57 -8.95 15.80
N ALA A 79 3.73 -7.68 16.20
CA ALA A 79 3.35 -6.54 15.35
C ALA A 79 4.15 -6.52 14.04
N LEU A 80 5.47 -6.76 14.11
CA LEU A 80 6.34 -6.82 12.94
C LEU A 80 5.94 -7.96 11.99
N VAL A 81 5.59 -9.13 12.53
CA VAL A 81 5.12 -10.27 11.73
C VAL A 81 3.83 -9.94 11.00
N LEU A 82 2.85 -9.34 11.68
CA LEU A 82 1.59 -8.91 11.05
C LEU A 82 1.81 -7.81 10.01
N LEU A 83 2.75 -6.89 10.23
CA LEU A 83 3.11 -5.88 9.25
C LEU A 83 3.71 -6.51 7.99
N HIS A 84 4.60 -7.50 8.13
CA HIS A 84 5.16 -8.24 6.99
C HIS A 84 4.08 -9.02 6.24
N ALA A 85 3.13 -9.63 6.97
CA ALA A 85 1.99 -10.30 6.37
C ALA A 85 1.10 -9.33 5.58
N SER A 86 0.81 -8.15 6.15
CA SER A 86 0.06 -7.08 5.48
C SER A 86 0.74 -6.64 4.17
N MET A 87 2.05 -6.39 4.21
CA MET A 87 2.83 -6.06 3.00
C MET A 87 2.76 -7.15 1.95
N LEU A 88 2.93 -8.42 2.35
CA LEU A 88 2.84 -9.53 1.40
C LEU A 88 1.45 -9.62 0.75
N LEU A 89 0.39 -9.39 1.51
CA LEU A 89 -0.99 -9.44 1.02
C LEU A 89 -1.31 -8.32 0.00
N ASP A 90 -0.73 -7.13 0.15
CA ASP A 90 -0.84 -6.04 -0.85
C ASP A 90 -0.15 -6.41 -2.18
N TYR A 91 0.98 -7.14 -2.15
CA TYR A 91 1.52 -7.68 -3.40
C TYR A 91 0.66 -8.82 -3.98
N VAL A 92 0.04 -9.63 -3.11
CA VAL A 92 -0.84 -10.73 -3.54
C VAL A 92 -2.12 -10.19 -4.18
N ASP A 93 -2.74 -9.14 -3.63
CA ASP A 93 -3.98 -8.57 -4.18
C ASP A 93 -3.80 -8.07 -5.62
N GLY A 94 -2.64 -7.45 -5.91
CA GLY A 94 -2.33 -6.92 -7.22
C GLY A 94 -2.10 -8.03 -8.24
N GLU A 95 -1.47 -9.14 -7.83
CA GLU A 95 -1.34 -10.31 -8.68
C GLU A 95 -2.66 -11.06 -8.85
N VAL A 96 -3.51 -11.15 -7.82
CA VAL A 96 -4.89 -11.69 -7.93
C VAL A 96 -5.72 -10.85 -8.89
N ALA A 97 -5.63 -9.52 -8.85
CA ALA A 97 -6.31 -8.63 -9.78
C ALA A 97 -5.89 -8.88 -11.23
N ARG A 98 -4.59 -9.12 -11.48
CA ARG A 98 -4.08 -9.48 -12.83
C ARG A 98 -4.56 -10.86 -13.27
N LEU A 99 -4.49 -11.87 -12.39
CA LEU A 99 -4.94 -13.23 -12.68
C LEU A 99 -6.44 -13.28 -13.00
N ARG A 100 -7.26 -12.47 -12.31
CA ARG A 100 -8.71 -12.45 -12.47
C ARG A 100 -9.23 -11.39 -13.45
N ASN A 101 -8.36 -10.60 -14.09
CA ASN A 101 -8.71 -9.43 -14.90
C ASN A 101 -9.64 -8.43 -14.16
N GLN A 102 -9.38 -8.20 -12.87
CA GLN A 102 -10.17 -7.32 -11.98
C GLN A 102 -9.52 -5.96 -11.73
N CYS A 103 -8.48 -5.58 -12.48
CA CYS A 103 -7.85 -4.27 -12.34
C CYS A 103 -8.87 -3.14 -12.61
N SER A 104 -9.16 -2.32 -11.61
CA SER A 104 -10.17 -1.25 -11.67
C SER A 104 -9.68 0.03 -11.00
N LEU A 105 -10.23 1.18 -11.42
CA LEU A 105 -9.88 2.48 -10.85
C LEU A 105 -10.33 2.58 -9.38
N HIS A 106 -11.48 1.99 -9.06
CA HIS A 106 -11.99 1.94 -7.70
C HIS A 106 -11.04 1.14 -6.79
N GLY A 107 -10.59 -0.04 -7.23
CA GLY A 107 -9.61 -0.84 -6.47
C GLY A 107 -8.30 -0.10 -6.25
N ALA A 108 -7.78 0.57 -7.28
CA ALA A 108 -6.56 1.39 -7.14
C ALA A 108 -6.75 2.58 -6.17
N TRP A 109 -7.93 3.22 -6.16
CA TRP A 109 -8.23 4.28 -5.20
C TRP A 109 -8.36 3.74 -3.77
N LEU A 110 -9.01 2.59 -3.60
CA LEU A 110 -9.16 1.91 -2.32
C LEU A 110 -7.79 1.58 -1.73
N GLU A 111 -6.92 0.94 -2.51
CA GLU A 111 -5.56 0.60 -2.12
C GLU A 111 -4.78 1.82 -1.63
N VAL A 112 -4.74 2.89 -2.44
CA VAL A 112 -4.06 4.14 -2.07
C VAL A 112 -4.66 4.73 -0.78
N GLY A 113 -5.97 4.67 -0.59
CA GLY A 113 -6.63 5.14 0.63
C GLY A 113 -6.25 4.33 1.86
N LEU A 114 -6.34 2.99 1.77
CA LEU A 114 -6.03 2.06 2.85
C LEU A 114 -4.56 2.20 3.29
N ASP A 115 -3.63 2.35 2.34
CA ASP A 115 -2.22 2.57 2.63
C ASP A 115 -1.96 3.82 3.50
N LYS A 116 -2.67 4.92 3.22
CA LYS A 116 -2.52 6.16 4.00
C LYS A 116 -3.07 5.99 5.42
N VAL A 117 -4.25 5.38 5.54
CA VAL A 117 -4.86 5.11 6.86
C VAL A 117 -3.95 4.20 7.66
N GLN A 118 -3.48 3.11 7.07
CA GLN A 118 -2.59 2.16 7.71
C GLN A 118 -1.26 2.80 8.15
N ALA A 119 -0.66 3.64 7.30
CA ALA A 119 0.56 4.36 7.67
C ALA A 119 0.33 5.26 8.90
N VAL A 120 -0.76 6.04 8.92
CA VAL A 120 -1.11 6.89 10.08
C VAL A 120 -1.29 6.05 11.34
N CYS A 121 -2.01 4.93 11.24
CA CYS A 121 -2.18 4.01 12.37
C CYS A 121 -0.83 3.49 12.86
N LEU A 122 0.02 2.95 11.98
CA LEU A 122 1.32 2.40 12.36
C LEU A 122 2.22 3.42 13.07
N PHE A 123 2.34 4.64 12.53
CA PHE A 123 3.13 5.69 13.16
C PHE A 123 2.52 6.16 14.48
N GLY A 124 1.19 6.29 14.55
CA GLY A 124 0.49 6.62 15.78
C GLY A 124 0.67 5.54 16.86
N GLY A 125 0.55 4.26 16.49
CA GLY A 125 0.68 3.13 17.38
C GLY A 125 2.10 3.00 17.94
N LEU A 126 3.11 3.16 17.08
CA LEU A 126 4.51 3.18 17.51
C LEU A 126 4.80 4.34 18.46
N SER A 127 4.28 5.54 18.16
CA SER A 127 4.49 6.74 18.98
C SER A 127 3.84 6.61 20.35
N LEU A 128 2.59 6.13 20.40
CA LEU A 128 1.86 5.91 21.65
C LEU A 128 2.48 4.80 22.49
N GLY A 129 2.88 3.69 21.87
CA GLY A 129 3.56 2.59 22.57
C GLY A 129 4.90 3.04 23.18
N ALA A 130 5.68 3.83 22.43
CA ALA A 130 6.93 4.40 22.92
C ALA A 130 6.72 5.41 24.07
N ALA A 131 5.68 6.24 23.99
CA ALA A 131 5.35 7.21 25.05
C ALA A 131 4.93 6.52 26.35
N GLY A 132 4.15 5.43 26.26
CA GLY A 132 3.79 4.61 27.43
C GLY A 132 5.01 4.00 28.12
N ALA A 133 5.89 3.37 27.33
CA ALA A 133 7.12 2.77 27.86
C ALA A 133 8.09 3.79 28.48
N GLY A 134 8.14 5.02 27.95
CA GLY A 134 8.96 6.10 28.49
C GLY A 134 8.41 6.72 29.77
N GLY A 135 7.07 6.77 29.92
CA GLY A 135 6.42 7.22 31.15
C GLY A 135 6.68 6.29 32.34
N ASP A 136 6.68 4.97 32.09
CA ASP A 136 6.97 3.97 33.11
C ASP A 136 8.43 3.98 33.57
N ALA A 137 9.38 4.34 32.68
CA ALA A 137 10.80 4.43 32.99
C ALA A 137 11.19 5.72 33.75
N GLY A 138 10.37 6.78 33.71
CA GLY A 138 10.60 8.03 34.43
C GLY A 138 10.00 8.07 35.85
N ALA A 139 9.23 7.05 36.23
CA ALA A 139 8.55 6.95 37.53
C ALA A 139 9.20 5.94 38.51
N ALA A 140 10.30 5.30 38.10
CA ALA A 140 11.10 4.36 38.89
C ALA A 140 12.44 4.99 39.33
#